data_AF-A0AAD9UFX8-F1
#
_entry.id   AF-A0AAD9UFX8-F1
#
_cell.length_a   1.000
_cell.length_b   1.000
_cell.length_c   1.000
_cell.angle_alpha   90.00
_cell.angle_beta   90.00
_cell.angle_gamma   90.00
#
_symmetry.space_group_name_H-M   'P 1'
#
loop_
_entity.id
_entity.type
_entity.pdbx_description
1 polymer ?
#
loop_
_entity_poly.entity_id
_entity_poly.type
_entity_poly.pdbx_seq_one_letter_code
_entity_poly.pdbx_strand_id
1 'polypeptide(L)' 'MSFVRKGSSQLVGLVLDTIEIFGVKRRPNEVMCNCLATSLVYSYNPQTKVLSMMNLGLPMDKEFTINFTP' A
#
# COMPACT_ATOMS: atom_id res chain seq x y z
N MET A 1 -0.91 10.78 4.02
CA MET A 1 -1.28 10.63 2.59
C MET A 1 -2.07 9.35 2.45
N SER A 2 -3.04 9.33 1.53
CA SER A 2 -3.98 8.21 1.37
C SER A 2 -4.16 7.85 -0.09
N PHE A 3 -4.08 6.56 -0.40
CA PHE A 3 -4.39 5.98 -1.71
C PHE A 3 -5.61 5.09 -1.56
N VAL A 4 -6.67 5.40 -2.30
CA VAL A 4 -7.92 4.63 -2.29
C VAL A 4 -8.10 4.02 -3.67
N ARG A 5 -8.39 2.72 -3.72
CA ARG A 5 -8.74 2.02 -4.94
C ARG A 5 -10.08 1.34 -4.77
N LYS A 6 -11.04 1.71 -5.63
CA LYS A 6 -12.33 1.02 -5.72
C LYS A 6 -12.12 -0.40 -6.27
N GLY A 7 -12.83 -1.36 -5.68
CA GLY A 7 -12.87 -2.74 -6.19
C GLY A 7 -13.49 -2.80 -7.58
N SER A 8 -13.16 -3.85 -8.34
CA SER A 8 -13.80 -4.14 -9.63
C SER A 8 -14.12 -5.62 -9.76
N SER A 9 -15.39 -5.94 -10.03
CA SER A 9 -15.86 -7.31 -10.26
C SER A 9 -15.21 -7.99 -11.47
N GLN A 10 -14.56 -7.24 -12.35
CA GLN A 10 -13.80 -7.79 -13.48
C GLN A 10 -12.45 -8.40 -13.07
N LEU A 11 -12.03 -8.19 -11.81
CA LEU A 11 -10.71 -8.60 -11.31
C LEU A 11 -10.82 -9.68 -10.21
N VAL A 12 -11.94 -10.39 -10.17
CA VAL A 12 -12.16 -11.50 -9.23
C VAL A 12 -11.08 -12.57 -9.42
N GLY A 13 -10.46 -12.98 -8.32
CA GLY A 13 -9.35 -13.94 -8.31
C GLY A 13 -7.96 -13.32 -8.52
N LEU A 14 -7.87 -12.03 -8.86
CA LEU A 14 -6.61 -11.31 -8.88
C LEU A 14 -6.30 -10.72 -7.51
N VAL A 15 -5.02 -10.78 -7.14
CA VAL A 15 -4.50 -10.33 -5.86
C VAL A 15 -3.43 -9.29 -6.10
N LEU A 16 -3.51 -8.18 -5.37
CA LEU A 16 -2.45 -7.19 -5.28
C LEU A 16 -1.46 -7.63 -4.21
N ASP A 17 -0.23 -7.87 -4.63
CA ASP A 17 0.82 -8.37 -3.74
C ASP A 17 1.88 -7.31 -3.40
N THR A 18 2.22 -6.45 -4.37
CA THR A 18 3.27 -5.43 -4.21
C THR A 18 2.78 -4.06 -4.64
N ILE A 19 3.15 -3.03 -3.88
CA ILE A 19 2.90 -1.61 -4.20
C ILE A 19 4.18 -0.81 -4.00
N GLU A 20 4.50 0.04 -4.97
CA GLU A 20 5.59 1.00 -4.88
C GLU A 20 5.07 2.42 -5.06
N ILE A 21 5.45 3.30 -4.14
CA ILE A 21 5.07 4.71 -4.15
C ILE A 21 6.34 5.54 -4.30
N PHE A 22 6.41 6.25 -5.42
CA PHE A 22 7.56 7.08 -5.79
C PHE A 22 7.39 8.51 -5.25
N GLY A 23 8.52 9.15 -4.91
CA GLY A 23 8.53 10.55 -4.49
C GLY A 23 8.07 10.80 -3.04
N VAL A 24 8.09 9.78 -2.19
CA VAL A 24 7.76 9.90 -0.76
C VAL A 24 8.88 10.71 -0.07
N LYS A 25 8.60 11.97 0.28
CA LYS A 25 9.63 12.94 0.71
C LYS A 25 10.37 12.55 2.00
N ARG A 26 9.65 11.95 2.96
CA ARG A 26 10.15 11.55 4.28
C ARG A 26 9.77 10.11 4.55
N ARG A 27 10.61 9.40 5.32
CA ARG A 27 10.32 8.02 5.73
C ARG A 27 8.99 8.02 6.50
N PRO A 28 8.02 7.17 6.14
CA PRO A 28 6.80 7.06 6.91
C PRO A 28 7.08 6.53 8.33
N ASN A 29 6.41 7.12 9.33
CA ASN A 29 6.41 6.59 10.69
C ASN A 29 5.48 5.39 10.81
N GLU A 30 4.38 5.42 10.08
CA GLU A 30 3.37 4.36 10.06
C GLU A 30 2.81 4.18 8.64
N VAL A 31 2.51 2.93 8.30
CA VAL A 31 1.82 2.53 7.07
C VAL A 31 0.68 1.59 7.47
N MET A 32 -0.53 1.91 7.04
CA MET A 32 -1.75 1.15 7.32
C MET A 32 -2.46 0.77 6.02
N CYS A 33 -3.10 -0.40 6.00
CA CYS A 33 -4.03 -0.80 4.94
C CYS A 33 -5.41 -1.08 5.53
N ASN A 34 -6.46 -0.52 4.93
CA ASN A 34 -7.86 -0.69 5.35
C ASN A 34 -8.13 -0.34 6.82
N CYS A 35 -7.41 0.66 7.35
CA CYS A 35 -7.46 1.08 8.75
C CYS A 35 -7.05 -0.02 9.75
N LEU A 36 -6.48 -1.13 9.26
CA LEU A 36 -5.80 -2.10 10.08
C LEU A 36 -4.33 -1.72 10.11
N ALA A 37 -3.79 -1.53 11.32
CA ALA A 37 -2.36 -1.48 11.59
C ALA A 37 -1.73 -2.88 11.48
N THR A 38 -2.24 -3.71 10.56
CA THR A 38 -1.63 -5.00 10.25
C THR A 38 -0.19 -4.71 9.87
N SER A 39 0.75 -5.41 10.53
CA SER A 39 2.19 -5.34 10.31
C SER A 39 2.55 -5.58 8.84
N LEU A 40 2.35 -4.56 8.03
CA LEU A 40 2.71 -4.51 6.64
C LEU A 40 4.21 -4.38 6.62
N VAL A 41 4.87 -5.40 6.06
CA VAL A 41 6.29 -5.33 5.81
C VAL A 41 6.49 -4.30 4.70
N TYR A 42 6.96 -3.12 5.09
CA TYR A 42 7.30 -2.05 4.17
C TYR A 42 8.79 -1.71 4.27
N SER A 43 9.35 -1.25 3.16
CA SER A 43 10.70 -0.72 3.08
C SER A 43 10.64 0.68 2.49
N TYR A 44 11.51 1.57 2.96
CA TYR A 44 11.64 2.91 2.41
C TYR A 44 13.09 3.19 2.05
N ASN A 45 13.33 3.53 0.79
CA ASN A 45 14.63 3.95 0.30
C ASN A 45 14.74 5.48 0.32
N PRO A 46 15.56 6.07 1.21
CA PRO A 46 15.69 7.52 1.33
C PRO A 46 16.43 8.18 0.17
N GLN A 47 17.21 7.43 -0.61
CA GLN A 47 17.95 7.94 -1.77
C GLN A 47 17.01 8.10 -2.98
N THR A 48 16.22 7.06 -3.28
CA THR A 48 15.28 7.05 -4.40
C THR A 48 13.90 7.61 -4.04
N LYS A 49 13.63 7.86 -2.75
CA LYS A 49 12.32 8.30 -2.23
C LYS A 49 11.19 7.33 -2.57
N VAL A 50 11.49 6.03 -2.55
CA VAL A 50 10.52 4.97 -2.86
C VAL A 50 10.10 4.27 -1.58
N LEU A 51 8.79 4.14 -1.37
CA LEU A 51 8.17 3.30 -0.36
C LEU A 51 7.63 2.05 -1.04
N SER A 52 8.11 0.88 -0.64
CA SER A 52 7.68 -0.41 -1.18
C SER A 52 6.96 -1.22 -0.09
N MET A 53 5.85 -1.83 -0.44
CA MET A 53 5.07 -2.73 0.41
C MET A 53 4.90 -4.05 -0.33
N MET A 54 5.14 -5.17 0.35
CA MET A 54 5.14 -6.52 -0.23
C MET A 54 4.28 -7.46 0.59
N ASN A 55 3.90 -8.61 0.00
CA ASN A 55 3.09 -9.65 0.64
C ASN A 55 1.71 -9.13 1.10
N LEU A 56 1.10 -8.26 0.29
CA LEU A 56 -0.15 -7.59 0.64
C LEU A 56 -1.36 -8.52 0.64
N GLY A 57 -1.41 -9.47 -0.31
CA GLY A 57 -2.52 -10.42 -0.40
C GLY A 57 -3.90 -9.79 -0.59
N LEU A 58 -4.00 -8.56 -1.12
CA LEU A 58 -5.25 -7.81 -1.18
C LEU A 58 -6.07 -8.19 -2.43
N PRO A 59 -7.32 -8.67 -2.28
CA PRO A 59 -8.17 -8.98 -3.43
C PRO A 59 -8.50 -7.73 -4.24
N MET A 60 -8.29 -7.79 -5.56
CA MET A 60 -8.45 -6.64 -6.48
C MET A 60 -9.91 -6.32 -6.81
N ASP A 61 -10.81 -7.24 -6.49
CA ASP A 61 -12.26 -7.09 -6.57
C ASP A 61 -12.84 -6.33 -5.37
N LYS A 62 -12.07 -6.17 -4.29
CA LYS A 62 -12.46 -5.42 -3.09
C LYS A 62 -11.84 -4.03 -3.09
N GLU A 63 -12.54 -3.10 -2.45
CA GLU A 63 -11.98 -1.78 -2.17
C GLU A 63 -10.87 -1.89 -1.13
N PHE A 64 -9.80 -1.12 -1.32
CA PHE A 64 -8.80 -0.95 -0.28
C PHE A 64 -8.29 0.49 -0.21
N THR A 65 -7.78 0.84 0.97
CA THR A 65 -7.15 2.13 1.25
C THR A 65 -5.79 1.92 1.90
N ILE A 66 -4.78 2.64 1.43
CA ILE A 66 -3.45 2.68 2.04
C ILE A 66 -3.22 4.07 2.60
N ASN A 67 -2.90 4.15 3.88
CA ASN A 67 -2.60 5.38 4.59
C ASN A 67 -1.16 5.32 5.09
N PHE A 68 -0.42 6.41 4.91
CA PHE A 68 0.89 6.55 5.54
C PHE A 68 1.14 7.98 6.00
N THR A 69 1.79 8.10 7.14
CA THR A 69 2.12 9.38 7.79
C THR A 69 3.63 9.61 7.73
N PRO A 70 4.06 10.81 7.30
CA PRO A 70 5.48 11.18 7.29
C PRO A 70 6.05 11.40 8.69
#